data_AF-A0A524R1L5-F1
#
_entry.id   AF-A0A524R1L5-F1
#
_cell.length_a   1.000
_cell.length_b   1.000
_cell.length_c   1.000
_cell.angle_alpha   90.00
_cell.angle_beta   90.00
_cell.angle_gamma   90.00
#
_symmetry.space_group_name_H-M   'P 1'
#
loop_
_entity.id
_entity.type
_entity.pdbx_description
1 polymer ?
#
loop_
_entity_poly.entity_id
_entity_poly.type
_entity_poly.pdbx_seq_one_letter_code
_entity_poly.pdbx_strand_id
1 'polypeptide(L)'
;MTTPKGSNTEPLWLAIEKKVLELGARDFSGDTLENSVQLLAAALDERGWAVSKNAGHMLDLRRALGARVAAGRPLMEDLNKALAALTLEHVENPYSATVGLINEVGRDWPMLKGSERRPHVLRIVEEVKLDLMVARAKGLEGDKGIRSLIDGGVAPEVIVERMGITREEFDRVMAAVEAERAERARVAELLKDAESKSQPEKIRHLITSEVSEELIAEMVEVDQAAIDDVKRAMEEEIAEKQRLAEEAAAKKAAAAAGPALDDISPAEMLEHIESIREIMEFSDAEAEIRVMCEQSGVPKALVDIAVSEPGRLDYLAAQAGG
;
A
#
# COMPACT_ATOMS: atom_id res chain seq x y z
N MET A 1 -5.16 15.11 27.67
CA MET A 1 -4.88 16.48 28.16
C MET A 1 -6.09 17.35 27.83
N THR A 2 -6.67 17.96 28.85
CA THR A 2 -7.84 18.83 28.80
C THR A 2 -7.55 20.09 27.99
N THR A 3 -8.26 20.29 26.87
CA THR A 3 -8.26 21.56 26.14
C THR A 3 -9.05 22.59 26.95
N PRO A 4 -8.46 23.72 27.35
CA PRO A 4 -9.22 24.79 27.97
C PRO A 4 -10.03 25.52 26.90
N LYS A 5 -11.34 25.57 27.14
CA LYS A 5 -12.34 26.30 26.36
C LYS A 5 -12.27 27.79 26.75
N GLY A 6 -12.03 28.66 25.77
CA GLY A 6 -12.28 30.11 25.87
C GLY A 6 -11.05 30.99 26.13
N SER A 7 -10.23 31.24 25.11
CA SER A 7 -9.45 32.47 24.98
C SER A 7 -9.10 32.67 23.50
N ASN A 8 -8.99 33.92 23.05
CA ASN A 8 -8.56 34.27 21.69
C ASN A 8 -7.30 33.46 21.32
N THR A 9 -7.41 32.52 20.37
CA THR A 9 -6.29 31.67 19.91
C THR A 9 -5.20 32.47 19.20
N GLU A 10 -5.56 33.67 18.75
CA GLU A 10 -4.68 34.69 18.17
C GLU A 10 -3.98 35.49 19.28
N PRO A 11 -2.65 35.67 19.25
CA PRO A 11 -1.94 36.49 20.23
C PRO A 11 -2.19 37.99 20.00
N LEU A 12 -2.16 38.79 21.08
CA LEU A 12 -2.44 40.24 21.03
C LEU A 12 -1.60 40.99 19.98
N TRP A 13 -0.30 40.69 19.88
CA TRP A 13 0.57 41.36 18.90
C TRP A 13 0.09 41.14 17.46
N LEU A 14 -0.42 39.95 17.13
CA LEU A 14 -0.92 39.65 15.79
C LEU A 14 -2.27 40.35 15.57
N ALA A 15 -3.13 40.40 16.58
CA ALA A 15 -4.38 41.16 16.53
C ALA A 15 -4.14 42.66 16.30
N ILE A 16 -3.13 43.23 16.96
CA ILE A 16 -2.69 44.63 16.76
C ILE A 16 -2.23 44.82 15.32
N GLU A 17 -1.30 44.01 14.83
CA GLU A 17 -0.68 44.18 13.51
C GLU A 17 -1.68 43.98 12.37
N LYS A 18 -2.66 43.08 12.53
CA LYS A 18 -3.79 42.94 11.61
C LYS A 18 -4.65 44.20 11.55
N LYS A 19 -4.89 44.85 12.70
CA LYS A 19 -5.63 46.12 12.73
C LYS A 19 -4.82 47.30 12.18
N VAL A 20 -3.51 47.32 12.41
CA VAL A 20 -2.62 48.32 11.82
C VAL A 20 -2.57 48.20 10.28
N LEU A 21 -2.69 46.99 9.74
CA LEU A 21 -2.78 46.76 8.28
C LEU A 21 -4.02 47.41 7.65
N GLU A 22 -5.13 47.51 8.40
CA GLU A 22 -6.38 48.12 7.92
C GLU A 22 -6.29 49.66 7.82
N LEU A 23 -5.30 50.29 8.46
CA LEU A 23 -5.15 51.75 8.49
C LEU A 23 -4.49 52.31 7.22
N GLY A 24 -4.95 53.48 6.79
CA GLY A 24 -4.40 54.22 5.66
C GLY A 24 -3.31 55.22 6.07
N ALA A 25 -2.58 55.76 5.10
CA ALA A 25 -1.47 56.70 5.36
C ALA A 25 -1.87 57.97 6.14
N ARG A 26 -3.15 58.37 6.05
CA ARG A 26 -3.68 59.56 6.75
C ARG A 26 -3.85 59.35 8.25
N ASP A 27 -3.99 58.10 8.69
CA ASP A 27 -4.22 57.77 10.11
C ASP A 27 -2.95 57.94 10.96
N PHE A 28 -1.80 58.18 10.32
CA PHE A 28 -0.49 58.27 10.93
C PHE A 28 0.11 59.70 10.94
N SER A 29 -0.67 60.72 10.58
CA SER A 29 -0.24 62.11 10.72
C SER A 29 -0.16 62.53 12.20
N GLY A 30 0.73 63.47 12.55
CA GLY A 30 1.09 63.75 13.95
C GLY A 30 -0.10 64.01 14.88
N ASP A 31 -1.11 64.75 14.41
CA ASP A 31 -2.31 65.09 15.19
C ASP A 31 -3.36 63.97 15.19
N THR A 32 -3.24 62.96 14.31
CA THR A 32 -4.18 61.84 14.19
C THR A 32 -3.66 60.55 14.81
N LEU A 33 -2.36 60.43 15.06
CA LEU A 33 -1.75 59.18 15.53
C LEU A 33 -2.32 58.72 16.88
N GLU A 34 -2.45 59.62 17.85
CA GLU A 34 -3.03 59.24 19.16
C GLU A 34 -4.52 58.93 19.03
N ASN A 35 -5.26 59.61 18.15
CA ASN A 35 -6.65 59.25 17.86
C ASN A 35 -6.76 57.83 17.29
N SER A 36 -5.87 57.47 16.35
CA SER A 36 -5.76 56.12 15.81
C SER A 36 -5.42 55.09 16.88
N VAL A 37 -4.51 55.42 17.81
CA VAL A 37 -4.21 54.55 18.98
C VAL A 37 -5.47 54.31 19.82
N GLN A 38 -6.23 55.35 20.14
CA GLN A 38 -7.45 55.21 20.95
C GLN A 38 -8.54 54.41 20.23
N LEU A 39 -8.74 54.67 18.93
CA LEU A 39 -9.70 53.92 18.10
C LEU A 39 -9.34 52.44 18.02
N LEU A 40 -8.06 52.12 17.79
CA LEU A 40 -7.58 50.75 17.75
C LEU A 40 -7.68 50.06 19.12
N ALA A 41 -7.38 50.76 20.20
CA ALA A 41 -7.53 50.23 21.55
C ALA A 41 -9.00 49.87 21.85
N ALA A 42 -9.94 50.75 21.50
CA ALA A 42 -11.38 50.48 21.65
C ALA A 42 -11.82 49.27 20.80
N ALA A 43 -11.39 49.18 19.54
CA ALA A 43 -11.70 48.04 18.67
C ALA A 43 -11.12 46.71 19.20
N LEU A 44 -9.94 46.74 19.83
CA LEU A 44 -9.34 45.57 20.46
C LEU A 44 -10.04 45.21 21.78
N ASP A 45 -10.55 46.19 22.53
CA ASP A 45 -11.35 45.96 23.73
C ASP A 45 -12.65 45.23 23.45
N GLU A 46 -13.35 45.58 22.36
CA GLU A 46 -14.55 44.88 21.91
C GLU A 46 -14.27 43.40 21.61
N ARG A 47 -13.04 43.07 21.23
CA ARG A 47 -12.55 41.69 21.02
C ARG A 47 -12.07 41.00 22.30
N GLY A 48 -12.23 41.66 23.46
CA GLY A 48 -11.89 41.12 24.78
C GLY A 48 -10.43 41.31 25.21
N TRP A 49 -9.63 42.09 24.48
CA TRP A 49 -8.20 42.26 24.80
C TRP A 49 -7.91 43.24 25.95
N ALA A 50 -8.91 44.06 26.34
CA ALA A 50 -8.79 45.06 27.39
C ALA A 50 -7.52 45.93 27.27
N VAL A 51 -7.16 46.29 26.03
CA VAL A 51 -6.04 47.15 25.67
C VAL A 51 -6.14 48.49 26.37
N SER A 52 -7.27 49.21 26.31
CA SER A 52 -7.38 50.54 26.96
C SER A 52 -7.26 50.50 28.49
N LYS A 53 -7.55 49.34 29.08
CA LYS A 53 -7.54 49.10 30.53
C LYS A 53 -6.24 48.49 31.03
N ASN A 54 -5.30 48.17 30.14
CA ASN A 54 -4.02 47.56 30.46
C ASN A 54 -2.88 48.40 29.88
N ALA A 55 -2.09 49.03 30.77
CA ALA A 55 -0.99 49.89 30.38
C ALA A 55 0.08 49.16 29.52
N GLY A 56 0.34 47.88 29.77
CA GLY A 56 1.25 47.07 28.96
C GLY A 56 0.73 46.86 27.54
N HIS A 57 -0.54 46.48 27.40
CA HIS A 57 -1.18 46.32 26.08
C HIS A 57 -1.23 47.64 25.30
N MET A 58 -1.51 48.76 25.97
CA MET A 58 -1.42 50.10 25.35
C MET A 58 -0.01 50.42 24.87
N LEU A 59 1.02 50.07 25.64
CA LEU A 59 2.42 50.28 25.23
C LEU A 59 2.77 49.43 24.01
N ASP A 60 2.31 48.18 23.95
CA ASP A 60 2.53 47.31 22.80
C ASP A 60 1.84 47.83 21.54
N LEU A 61 0.60 48.33 21.66
CA LEU A 61 -0.10 49.00 20.56
C LEU A 61 0.67 50.22 20.07
N ARG A 62 1.07 51.13 20.97
CA ARG A 62 1.84 52.32 20.59
C ARG A 62 3.19 51.97 19.95
N ARG A 63 3.88 50.93 20.43
CA ARG A 63 5.13 50.43 19.82
C ARG A 63 4.90 49.91 18.41
N ALA A 64 3.84 49.14 18.17
CA ALA A 64 3.52 48.63 16.84
C ALA A 64 3.22 49.78 15.86
N LEU A 65 2.43 50.78 16.27
CA LEU A 65 2.19 51.98 15.44
C LEU A 65 3.46 52.79 15.22
N GLY A 66 4.31 52.96 16.23
CA GLY A 66 5.60 53.63 16.08
C GLY A 66 6.52 52.91 15.08
N ALA A 67 6.58 51.58 15.14
CA ALA A 67 7.33 50.76 14.19
C ALA A 67 6.76 50.88 12.77
N ARG A 68 5.42 50.87 12.62
CA ARG A 68 4.72 51.14 11.36
C ARG A 68 5.08 52.49 10.76
N VAL A 69 5.11 53.54 11.58
CA VAL A 69 5.48 54.89 11.13
C VAL A 69 6.94 54.92 10.69
N ALA A 70 7.85 54.33 11.47
CA ALA A 70 9.27 54.29 11.15
C ALA A 70 9.58 53.50 9.87
N ALA A 71 8.92 52.36 9.65
CA ALA A 71 9.11 51.50 8.48
C ALA A 71 8.42 52.02 7.20
N GLY A 72 7.47 52.96 7.34
CA GLY A 72 6.70 53.50 6.22
C GLY A 72 5.62 52.56 5.64
N ARG A 73 5.59 51.29 6.06
CA ARG A 73 4.63 50.24 5.64
C ARG A 73 4.26 49.30 6.80
N PRO A 74 3.16 48.53 6.75
CA PRO A 74 2.76 47.61 7.83
C PRO A 74 3.58 46.31 7.90
N LEU A 75 3.81 45.79 9.11
CA LEU A 75 4.50 44.52 9.32
C LEU A 75 3.81 43.38 8.58
N MET A 76 2.48 43.33 8.66
CA MET A 76 1.70 42.26 8.02
C MET A 76 1.84 42.27 6.50
N GLU A 77 2.16 43.40 5.87
CA GLU A 77 2.40 43.43 4.43
C GLU A 77 3.67 42.65 4.07
N ASP A 78 4.78 42.97 4.74
CA ASP A 78 6.06 42.27 4.52
C ASP A 78 5.97 40.79 4.94
N LEU A 79 5.32 40.51 6.08
CA LEU A 79 5.14 39.15 6.57
C LEU A 79 4.29 38.31 5.61
N ASN A 80 3.15 38.82 5.14
CA ASN A 80 2.29 38.11 4.20
C ASN A 80 3.00 37.87 2.87
N LYS A 81 3.79 38.86 2.40
CA LYS A 81 4.59 38.70 1.18
C LYS A 81 5.64 37.60 1.33
N ALA A 82 6.34 37.56 2.47
CA ALA A 82 7.32 36.51 2.76
C ALA A 82 6.65 35.13 2.85
N LEU A 83 5.50 35.03 3.52
CA LEU A 83 4.72 33.79 3.60
C LEU A 83 4.24 33.31 2.23
N ALA A 84 3.76 34.22 1.38
CA ALA A 84 3.29 33.89 0.02
C ALA A 84 4.42 33.44 -0.92
N ALA A 85 5.68 33.77 -0.61
CA ALA A 85 6.84 33.31 -1.36
C ALA A 85 7.31 31.91 -0.94
N LEU A 86 6.78 31.34 0.15
CA LEU A 86 7.14 30.00 0.58
C LEU A 86 6.65 28.94 -0.40
N THR A 87 7.48 27.91 -0.58
CA THR A 87 7.17 26.71 -1.38
C THR A 87 7.26 25.48 -0.48
N LEU A 88 6.81 24.32 -0.98
CA LEU A 88 6.88 23.06 -0.23
C LEU A 88 8.31 22.71 0.21
N GLU A 89 9.31 23.03 -0.60
CA GLU A 89 10.72 22.82 -0.27
C GLU A 89 11.16 23.68 0.91
N HIS A 90 10.76 24.97 0.91
CA HIS A 90 11.09 25.87 2.02
C HIS A 90 10.51 25.35 3.35
N VAL A 91 9.28 24.84 3.34
CA VAL A 91 8.54 24.42 4.54
C VAL A 91 8.67 22.92 4.85
N GLU A 92 9.56 22.20 4.18
CA GLU A 92 9.87 20.81 4.52
C GLU A 92 10.23 20.70 6.01
N ASN A 93 11.06 21.64 6.48
CA ASN A 93 11.34 21.92 7.88
C ASN A 93 10.70 23.25 8.32
N PRO A 94 9.48 23.23 8.90
CA PRO A 94 8.76 24.43 9.32
C PRO A 94 9.52 25.30 10.32
N TYR A 95 10.31 24.66 11.19
CA TYR A 95 11.10 25.39 12.19
C TYR A 95 12.22 26.21 11.53
N SER A 96 12.96 25.59 10.61
CA SER A 96 14.00 26.29 9.85
C SER A 96 13.42 27.43 9.02
N ALA A 97 12.32 27.17 8.30
CA ALA A 97 11.59 28.17 7.53
C ALA A 97 11.15 29.36 8.40
N THR A 98 10.63 29.08 9.59
CA THR A 98 10.21 30.09 10.57
C THR A 98 11.39 30.97 11.01
N VAL A 99 12.53 30.36 11.35
CA VAL A 99 13.73 31.10 11.76
C VAL A 99 14.24 31.97 10.60
N GLY A 100 14.28 31.43 9.38
CA GLY A 100 14.66 32.18 8.18
C GLY A 100 13.76 33.39 7.95
N LEU A 101 12.44 33.17 7.98
CA LEU A 101 11.42 34.20 7.78
C LEU A 101 11.49 35.30 8.85
N ILE A 102 11.63 34.93 10.14
CA ILE A 102 11.79 35.89 11.23
C ILE A 102 13.08 36.68 11.07
N ASN A 103 14.17 36.05 10.65
CA ASN A 103 15.45 36.73 10.45
C ASN A 103 15.39 37.72 9.28
N GLU A 104 14.72 37.36 8.20
CA GLU A 104 14.56 38.21 7.01
C GLU A 104 13.65 39.40 7.30
N VAL A 105 12.39 39.15 7.66
CA VAL A 105 11.40 40.21 7.94
C VAL A 105 11.81 41.01 9.17
N GLY A 106 12.40 40.35 10.17
CA GLY A 106 12.86 41.01 11.39
C GLY A 106 14.08 41.91 11.24
N ARG A 107 14.68 42.05 10.05
CA ARG A 107 15.66 43.12 9.76
C ARG A 107 14.99 44.48 9.84
N ASP A 108 13.82 44.61 9.21
CA ASP A 108 13.04 45.84 9.19
C ASP A 108 12.06 45.90 10.38
N TRP A 109 11.74 44.74 10.96
CA TRP A 109 10.82 44.62 12.08
C TRP A 109 11.43 43.93 13.31
N PRO A 110 12.31 44.61 14.08
CA PRO A 110 13.03 44.00 15.20
C PRO A 110 12.13 43.31 16.24
N MET A 111 10.92 43.81 16.46
CA MET A 111 9.96 43.18 17.38
C MET A 111 9.56 41.76 16.96
N LEU A 112 9.61 41.42 15.67
CA LEU A 112 9.32 40.07 15.18
C LEU A 112 10.33 39.03 15.70
N LYS A 113 11.56 39.45 16.02
CA LYS A 113 12.63 38.58 16.53
C LYS A 113 12.43 38.14 17.98
N GLY A 114 11.45 38.73 18.68
CA GLY A 114 11.07 38.35 20.03
C GLY A 114 10.78 36.85 20.13
N SER A 115 11.32 36.21 21.17
CA SER A 115 11.15 34.76 21.38
C SER A 115 9.69 34.37 21.56
N GLU A 116 8.87 35.27 22.09
CA GLU A 116 7.42 35.12 22.28
C GLU A 116 6.63 35.06 20.96
N ARG A 117 7.17 35.62 19.87
CA ARG A 117 6.51 35.60 18.55
C ARG A 117 6.85 34.35 17.74
N ARG A 118 7.98 33.70 18.01
CA ARG A 118 8.43 32.49 17.31
C ARG A 118 7.39 31.37 17.25
N PRO A 119 6.76 30.92 18.36
CA PRO A 119 5.75 29.86 18.29
C PRO A 119 4.51 30.29 17.49
N HIS A 120 4.21 31.59 17.46
CA HIS A 120 3.09 32.11 16.70
C HIS A 120 3.37 32.11 15.19
N VAL A 121 4.56 32.55 14.78
CA VAL A 121 4.98 32.49 13.37
C VAL A 121 5.14 31.05 12.90
N LEU A 122 5.65 30.16 13.77
CA LEU A 122 5.73 28.73 13.46
C LEU A 122 4.36 28.14 13.09
N ARG A 123 3.32 28.41 13.89
CA ARG A 123 1.96 27.96 13.58
C ARG A 123 1.45 28.50 12.23
N ILE A 124 1.79 29.73 11.87
CA ILE A 124 1.42 30.31 10.57
C ILE A 124 2.15 29.58 9.43
N VAL A 125 3.45 29.28 9.60
CA VAL A 125 4.23 28.53 8.61
C VAL A 125 3.73 27.10 8.45
N GLU A 126 3.32 26.44 9.54
CA GLU A 126 2.69 25.12 9.51
C GLU A 126 1.36 25.14 8.76
N GLU A 127 0.54 26.18 8.95
CA GLU A 127 -0.70 26.37 8.19
C GLU A 127 -0.42 26.60 6.70
N VAL A 128 0.58 27.42 6.35
CA VAL A 128 1.02 27.61 4.96
C VAL A 128 1.51 26.30 4.34
N LYS A 129 2.25 25.47 5.09
CA LYS A 129 2.65 24.14 4.62
C LYS A 129 1.42 23.28 4.30
N LEU A 130 0.44 23.26 5.19
CA LEU A 130 -0.79 22.52 4.97
C LEU A 130 -1.54 23.03 3.72
N ASP A 131 -1.65 24.35 3.54
CA ASP A 131 -2.24 24.97 2.35
C ASP A 131 -1.53 24.54 1.06
N LEU A 132 -0.20 24.57 1.06
CA LEU A 132 0.60 24.15 -0.09
C LEU A 132 0.43 22.65 -0.39
N MET A 133 0.36 21.80 0.64
CA MET A 133 0.12 20.37 0.49
C MET A 133 -1.28 20.11 -0.10
N VAL A 134 -2.30 20.78 0.40
CA VAL A 134 -3.68 20.68 -0.11
C VAL A 134 -3.76 21.19 -1.55
N ALA A 135 -3.14 22.33 -1.86
CA ALA A 135 -3.11 22.86 -3.22
C ALA A 135 -2.45 21.88 -4.20
N ARG A 136 -1.33 21.27 -3.81
CA ARG A 136 -0.69 20.20 -4.60
C ARG A 136 -1.61 18.99 -4.76
N ALA A 137 -2.24 18.54 -3.67
CA ALA A 137 -3.13 17.39 -3.68
C ALA A 137 -4.35 17.58 -4.60
N LYS A 138 -4.95 18.79 -4.61
CA LYS A 138 -6.05 19.14 -5.53
C LYS A 138 -5.64 19.18 -6.99
N GLY A 139 -4.35 19.36 -7.28
CA GLY A 139 -3.81 19.30 -8.63
C GLY A 139 -3.55 17.87 -9.14
N LEU A 140 -3.68 16.84 -8.29
CA LEU A 140 -3.48 15.44 -8.67
C LEU A 140 -4.80 14.80 -9.10
N GLU A 141 -4.73 13.92 -10.10
CA GLU A 141 -5.90 13.20 -10.60
C GLU A 141 -6.33 12.05 -9.69
N GLY A 142 -7.65 11.88 -9.55
CA GLY A 142 -8.27 10.79 -8.80
C GLY A 142 -7.86 10.77 -7.32
N ASP A 143 -7.70 9.57 -6.77
CA ASP A 143 -7.42 9.35 -5.35
C ASP A 143 -5.96 9.69 -4.96
N LYS A 144 -5.09 10.05 -5.93
CA LYS A 144 -3.68 10.35 -5.70
C LYS A 144 -3.47 11.54 -4.77
N GLY A 145 -4.34 12.55 -4.85
CA GLY A 145 -4.31 13.70 -3.95
C GLY A 145 -4.52 13.32 -2.48
N ILE A 146 -5.54 12.51 -2.22
CA ILE A 146 -5.90 12.05 -0.88
C ILE A 146 -4.78 11.16 -0.32
N ARG A 147 -4.26 10.23 -1.13
CA ARG A 147 -3.11 9.37 -0.77
C ARG A 147 -1.89 10.19 -0.35
N SER A 148 -1.54 11.20 -1.14
CA SER A 148 -0.39 12.07 -0.82
C SER A 148 -0.53 12.80 0.53
N LEU A 149 -1.76 13.15 0.94
CA LEU A 149 -2.00 13.79 2.24
C LEU A 149 -1.97 12.79 3.40
N ILE A 150 -2.46 11.56 3.18
CA ILE A 150 -2.36 10.45 4.13
C ILE A 150 -0.89 10.12 4.40
N ASP A 151 -0.08 9.97 3.35
CA ASP A 151 1.36 9.70 3.47
C ASP A 151 2.11 10.87 4.11
N GLY A 152 1.62 12.10 3.89
CA GLY A 152 2.10 13.31 4.55
C GLY A 152 1.69 13.44 6.03
N GLY A 153 0.92 12.49 6.57
CA GLY A 153 0.50 12.48 7.98
C GLY A 153 -0.54 13.55 8.34
N VAL A 154 -1.30 14.06 7.37
CA VAL A 154 -2.35 15.06 7.62
C VAL A 154 -3.55 14.37 8.29
N ALA A 155 -4.12 15.02 9.31
CA ALA A 155 -5.26 14.47 10.04
C ALA A 155 -6.49 14.24 9.13
N PRO A 156 -7.24 13.14 9.30
CA PRO A 156 -8.39 12.81 8.47
C PRO A 156 -9.43 13.94 8.36
N GLU A 157 -9.74 14.60 9.49
CA GLU A 157 -10.74 15.66 9.57
C GLU A 157 -10.32 16.86 8.71
N VAL A 158 -9.03 17.18 8.72
CA VAL A 158 -8.44 18.27 7.94
C VAL A 158 -8.45 17.92 6.45
N ILE A 159 -8.14 16.68 6.08
CA ILE A 159 -8.19 16.23 4.68
C ILE A 159 -9.62 16.37 4.16
N VAL A 160 -10.61 15.82 4.88
CA VAL A 160 -12.03 15.87 4.51
C VAL A 160 -12.49 17.31 4.31
N GLU A 161 -12.23 18.19 5.29
CA GLU A 161 -12.61 19.59 5.24
C GLU A 161 -11.92 20.34 4.08
N ARG A 162 -10.59 20.24 3.97
CA ARG A 162 -9.80 21.07 3.04
C ARG A 162 -9.85 20.57 1.61
N MET A 163 -10.01 19.26 1.40
CA MET A 163 -10.25 18.69 0.07
C MET A 163 -11.70 18.85 -0.37
N GLY A 164 -12.64 19.10 0.56
CA GLY A 164 -14.06 19.23 0.24
C GLY A 164 -14.68 17.90 -0.20
N ILE A 165 -14.21 16.79 0.37
CA ILE A 165 -14.67 15.43 0.09
C ILE A 165 -15.56 14.93 1.23
N THR A 166 -16.26 13.83 1.00
CA THR A 166 -17.02 13.15 2.05
C THR A 166 -16.13 12.27 2.93
N ARG A 167 -16.61 11.95 4.14
CA ARG A 167 -15.93 11.00 5.01
C ARG A 167 -15.85 9.60 4.40
N GLU A 168 -16.90 9.20 3.68
CA GLU A 168 -16.98 7.91 3.00
C GLU A 168 -15.94 7.77 1.89
N GLU A 169 -15.72 8.83 1.09
CA GLU A 169 -14.67 8.86 0.07
C GLU A 169 -13.27 8.75 0.70
N PHE A 170 -13.03 9.46 1.79
CA PHE A 170 -11.76 9.35 2.53
C PHE A 170 -11.54 7.94 3.07
N ASP A 171 -12.54 7.36 3.74
CA ASP A 171 -12.42 6.04 4.36
C ASP A 171 -12.21 4.94 3.30
N ARG A 172 -12.81 5.06 2.10
CA ARG A 172 -12.55 4.17 0.96
C ARG A 172 -11.07 4.19 0.54
N VAL A 173 -10.49 5.39 0.41
CA VAL A 173 -9.08 5.56 0.01
C VAL A 173 -8.16 5.04 1.11
N MET A 174 -8.48 5.33 2.37
CA MET A 174 -7.71 4.87 3.52
C MET A 174 -7.68 3.34 3.59
N ALA A 175 -8.83 2.68 3.41
CA ALA A 175 -8.92 1.22 3.38
C ALA A 175 -8.05 0.62 2.25
N ALA A 176 -8.03 1.23 1.06
CA ALA A 176 -7.16 0.80 -0.03
C ALA A 176 -5.67 0.95 0.31
N VAL A 177 -5.28 2.08 0.91
CA VAL A 177 -3.89 2.32 1.38
C VAL A 177 -3.48 1.33 2.47
N GLU A 178 -4.36 1.02 3.42
CA GLU A 178 -4.10 0.03 4.47
C GLU A 178 -3.95 -1.38 3.89
N ALA A 179 -4.80 -1.78 2.94
CA ALA A 179 -4.69 -3.05 2.26
C ALA A 179 -3.35 -3.19 1.51
N GLU A 180 -2.92 -2.15 0.79
CA GLU A 180 -1.63 -2.13 0.10
C GLU A 180 -0.44 -2.19 1.08
N ARG A 181 -0.51 -1.47 2.21
CA ARG A 181 0.53 -1.53 3.26
C ARG A 181 0.58 -2.90 3.94
N ALA A 182 -0.57 -3.51 4.20
CA ALA A 182 -0.66 -4.86 4.76
C ALA A 182 -0.07 -5.91 3.81
N GLU A 183 -0.36 -5.78 2.52
CA GLU A 183 0.19 -6.67 1.50
C GLU A 183 1.71 -6.52 1.35
N ARG A 184 2.23 -5.27 1.33
CA ARG A 184 3.68 -5.01 1.38
C ARG A 184 4.34 -5.62 2.62
N ALA A 185 3.69 -5.52 3.78
CA ALA A 185 4.19 -6.13 5.00
C ALA A 185 4.20 -7.67 4.92
N ARG A 186 3.16 -8.29 4.34
CA ARG A 186 3.12 -9.73 4.07
C ARG A 186 4.28 -10.15 3.17
N VAL A 187 4.49 -9.44 2.06
CA VAL A 187 5.58 -9.73 1.11
C VAL A 187 6.96 -9.54 1.76
N ALA A 188 7.14 -8.52 2.61
CA ALA A 188 8.38 -8.32 3.35
C ALA A 188 8.70 -9.52 4.26
N GLU A 189 7.71 -10.10 4.95
CA GLU A 189 7.91 -11.32 5.74
C GLU A 189 8.22 -12.54 4.87
N LEU A 190 7.55 -12.72 3.73
CA LEU A 190 7.89 -13.79 2.76
C LEU A 190 9.33 -13.68 2.25
N LEU A 191 9.80 -12.45 2.01
CA LEU A 191 11.17 -12.20 1.58
C LEU A 191 12.21 -12.50 2.66
N LYS A 192 11.87 -12.27 3.92
CA LYS A 192 12.69 -12.63 5.07
C LYS A 192 12.80 -14.15 5.24
N ASP A 193 11.71 -14.89 5.06
CA ASP A 193 11.73 -16.36 5.06
C ASP A 193 12.57 -16.92 3.89
N ALA A 194 12.65 -16.17 2.79
CA ALA A 194 13.44 -16.52 1.62
C ALA A 194 14.83 -15.84 1.58
N GLU A 195 15.30 -15.20 2.65
CA GLU A 195 16.47 -14.31 2.63
C GLU A 195 17.74 -15.02 2.11
N SER A 196 17.94 -16.27 2.50
CA SER A 196 19.08 -17.12 2.11
C SER A 196 18.97 -17.74 0.71
N LYS A 197 17.82 -17.60 0.04
CA LYS A 197 17.58 -18.17 -1.29
C LYS A 197 18.16 -17.26 -2.38
N SER A 198 18.43 -17.85 -3.55
CA SER A 198 18.80 -17.10 -4.75
C SER A 198 17.64 -16.20 -5.21
N GLN A 199 17.93 -15.17 -6.00
CA GLN A 199 16.89 -14.27 -6.51
C GLN A 199 15.79 -15.01 -7.31
N PRO A 200 16.09 -15.95 -8.23
CA PRO A 200 15.05 -16.74 -8.90
C PRO A 200 14.16 -17.53 -7.94
N GLU A 201 14.74 -18.08 -6.86
CA GLU A 201 14.00 -18.83 -5.84
C GLU A 201 13.14 -17.92 -4.95
N LYS A 202 13.57 -16.68 -4.71
CA LYS A 202 12.74 -15.64 -4.06
C LYS A 202 11.54 -15.29 -4.94
N ILE A 203 11.75 -15.02 -6.23
CA ILE A 203 10.69 -14.75 -7.20
C ILE A 203 9.71 -15.93 -7.24
N ARG A 204 10.22 -17.16 -7.38
CA ARG A 204 9.42 -18.40 -7.38
C ARG A 204 8.57 -18.53 -6.12
N HIS A 205 9.15 -18.25 -4.96
CA HIS A 205 8.43 -18.30 -3.69
C HIS A 205 7.28 -17.27 -3.62
N LEU A 206 7.50 -16.05 -4.11
CA LEU A 206 6.46 -15.01 -4.14
C LEU A 206 5.35 -15.32 -5.15
N ILE A 207 5.70 -15.84 -6.34
CA ILE A 207 4.70 -16.29 -7.33
C ILE A 207 3.83 -17.41 -6.74
N THR A 208 4.44 -18.38 -6.07
CA THR A 208 3.72 -19.49 -5.42
C THR A 208 2.84 -19.01 -4.27
N SER A 209 3.15 -17.85 -3.68
CA SER A 209 2.39 -17.22 -2.59
C SER A 209 1.35 -16.21 -3.09
N GLU A 210 1.03 -16.25 -4.40
CA GLU A 210 0.02 -15.43 -5.08
C GLU A 210 0.26 -13.92 -4.92
N VAL A 211 1.53 -13.51 -4.90
CA VAL A 211 1.90 -12.08 -4.89
C VAL A 211 1.80 -11.53 -6.32
N SER A 212 1.21 -10.34 -6.48
CA SER A 212 1.13 -9.65 -7.78
C SER A 212 2.51 -9.33 -8.34
N GLU A 213 2.68 -9.45 -9.65
CA GLU A 213 3.97 -9.24 -10.33
C GLU A 213 4.52 -7.82 -10.14
N GLU A 214 3.65 -6.81 -10.13
CA GLU A 214 4.05 -5.42 -9.90
C GLU A 214 4.72 -5.26 -8.53
N LEU A 215 4.18 -5.94 -7.51
CA LEU A 215 4.73 -5.91 -6.16
C LEU A 215 5.99 -6.77 -6.03
N ILE A 216 6.11 -7.86 -6.78
CA ILE A 216 7.36 -8.64 -6.88
C ILE A 216 8.46 -7.79 -7.50
N ALA A 217 8.18 -7.14 -8.63
CA ALA A 217 9.12 -6.27 -9.31
C ALA A 217 9.58 -5.13 -8.40
N GLU A 218 8.65 -4.50 -7.69
CA GLU A 218 8.94 -3.43 -6.73
C GLU A 218 9.81 -3.92 -5.55
N MET A 219 9.39 -4.98 -4.85
CA MET A 219 10.00 -5.38 -3.58
C MET A 219 11.27 -6.22 -3.73
N VAL A 220 11.45 -6.91 -4.85
CA VAL A 220 12.66 -7.69 -5.15
C VAL A 220 13.64 -6.87 -6.00
N GLU A 221 13.23 -5.69 -6.48
CA GLU A 221 14.00 -4.83 -7.37
C GLU A 221 14.44 -5.56 -8.66
N VAL A 222 13.47 -6.23 -9.29
CA VAL A 222 13.70 -7.01 -10.53
C VAL A 222 12.84 -6.48 -11.67
N ASP A 223 13.31 -6.72 -12.89
CA ASP A 223 12.51 -6.42 -14.08
C ASP A 223 11.49 -7.54 -14.36
N GLN A 224 10.56 -7.23 -15.26
CA GLN A 224 9.55 -8.19 -15.69
C GLN A 224 10.17 -9.42 -16.37
N ALA A 225 11.30 -9.26 -17.06
CA ALA A 225 11.95 -10.37 -17.76
C ALA A 225 12.42 -11.46 -16.79
N ALA A 226 12.96 -11.07 -15.62
CA ALA A 226 13.33 -12.02 -14.57
C ALA A 226 12.12 -12.78 -13.99
N ILE A 227 10.97 -12.12 -13.87
CA ILE A 227 9.72 -12.76 -13.41
C ILE A 227 9.23 -13.77 -14.46
N ASP A 228 9.21 -13.36 -15.73
CA ASP A 228 8.76 -14.18 -16.86
C ASP A 228 9.65 -15.44 -17.04
N ASP A 229 10.97 -15.28 -16.89
CA ASP A 229 11.92 -16.40 -16.97
C ASP A 229 11.68 -17.45 -15.88
N VAL A 230 11.38 -17.00 -14.65
CA VAL A 230 11.05 -17.90 -13.53
C VAL A 230 9.73 -18.61 -13.79
N LYS A 231 8.71 -17.91 -14.29
CA LYS A 231 7.43 -18.54 -14.66
C LYS A 231 7.59 -19.60 -15.72
N ARG A 232 8.34 -19.31 -16.78
CA ARG A 232 8.63 -20.29 -17.84
C ARG A 232 9.33 -21.53 -17.28
N ALA A 233 10.35 -21.33 -16.42
CA ALA A 233 11.03 -22.44 -15.77
C ALA A 233 10.08 -23.26 -14.86
N MET A 234 9.13 -22.61 -14.16
CA MET A 234 8.12 -23.30 -13.36
C MET A 234 7.14 -24.11 -14.22
N GLU A 235 6.67 -23.55 -15.34
CA GLU A 235 5.77 -24.22 -16.29
C GLU A 235 6.44 -25.45 -16.91
N GLU A 236 7.71 -25.33 -17.32
CA GLU A 236 8.51 -26.44 -17.84
C GLU A 236 8.66 -27.56 -16.80
N GLU A 237 8.91 -27.21 -15.53
CA GLU A 237 9.02 -28.19 -14.45
C GLU A 237 7.69 -28.91 -14.16
N ILE A 238 6.57 -28.20 -14.23
CA ILE A 238 5.23 -28.78 -14.06
C ILE A 238 4.92 -29.73 -15.22
N ALA A 239 5.19 -29.32 -16.46
CA ALA A 239 4.99 -30.16 -17.65
C ALA A 239 5.84 -31.44 -17.59
N GLU A 240 7.10 -31.33 -17.15
CA GLU A 240 7.97 -32.49 -16.96
C GLU A 240 7.46 -33.43 -15.87
N LYS A 241 7.00 -32.88 -14.73
CA LYS A 241 6.39 -33.68 -13.66
C LYS A 241 5.14 -34.41 -14.13
N GLN A 242 4.31 -33.78 -14.97
CA GLN A 242 3.13 -34.42 -15.58
C GLN A 242 3.53 -35.56 -16.51
N ARG A 243 4.51 -35.34 -17.40
CA ARG A 243 5.03 -36.37 -18.30
C ARG A 243 5.55 -37.59 -17.54
N LEU A 244 6.33 -37.37 -16.49
CA LEU A 244 6.86 -38.46 -15.65
C LEU A 244 5.74 -39.21 -14.90
N ALA A 245 4.71 -38.50 -14.43
CA ALA A 245 3.55 -39.12 -13.81
C ALA A 245 2.74 -39.97 -14.81
N GLU A 246 2.56 -39.48 -16.03
CA GLU A 246 1.92 -40.23 -17.12
C GLU A 246 2.73 -41.46 -17.52
N GLU A 247 4.05 -41.35 -17.65
CA GLU A 247 4.92 -42.49 -17.96
C GLU A 247 4.90 -43.53 -16.83
N ALA A 248 4.94 -43.08 -15.57
CA ALA A 248 4.84 -43.98 -14.42
C ALA A 248 3.46 -44.66 -14.35
N ALA A 249 2.38 -43.93 -14.65
CA ALA A 249 1.04 -44.48 -14.73
C ALA A 249 0.92 -45.49 -15.88
N ALA A 250 1.49 -45.20 -17.06
CA ALA A 250 1.52 -46.10 -18.20
C ALA A 250 2.34 -47.37 -17.91
N LYS A 251 3.51 -47.24 -17.27
CA LYS A 251 4.31 -48.39 -16.81
C LYS A 251 3.56 -49.24 -15.79
N LYS A 252 2.87 -48.61 -14.83
CA LYS A 252 2.04 -49.32 -13.86
C LYS A 252 0.87 -50.03 -14.53
N ALA A 253 0.22 -49.40 -15.52
CA ALA A 253 -0.85 -50.00 -16.30
C ALA A 253 -0.35 -51.17 -17.16
N ALA A 254 0.82 -51.05 -17.78
CA ALA A 254 1.45 -52.13 -18.54
C ALA A 254 1.86 -53.30 -17.65
N ALA A 255 2.46 -53.04 -16.49
CA ALA A 255 2.81 -54.07 -15.51
C ALA A 255 1.57 -54.80 -14.97
N ALA A 256 0.46 -54.08 -14.73
CA ALA A 256 -0.81 -54.69 -14.32
C ALA A 256 -1.51 -55.45 -15.46
N ALA A 257 -1.25 -55.11 -16.72
CA ALA A 257 -1.81 -55.83 -17.87
C ALA A 257 -1.15 -57.20 -18.10
N GLY A 258 0.08 -57.41 -17.62
CA GLY A 258 0.88 -58.61 -17.90
C GLY A 258 1.43 -58.63 -19.32
N PRO A 259 2.14 -59.71 -19.71
CA PRO A 259 2.69 -59.86 -21.06
C PRO A 259 1.57 -59.85 -22.13
N ALA A 260 1.91 -59.38 -23.34
CA ALA A 260 1.01 -59.49 -24.48
C ALA A 260 0.85 -60.96 -24.90
N LEU A 261 -0.28 -61.33 -25.50
CA LEU A 261 -0.57 -62.71 -25.92
C LEU A 261 0.53 -63.33 -26.79
N ASP A 262 1.14 -62.52 -27.66
CA ASP A 262 2.21 -62.95 -28.57
C ASP A 262 3.57 -63.13 -27.87
N ASP A 263 3.73 -62.55 -26.68
CA ASP A 263 4.94 -62.65 -25.85
C ASP A 263 4.87 -63.78 -24.81
N ILE A 264 3.70 -64.44 -24.67
CA ILE A 264 3.51 -65.58 -23.78
C ILE A 264 4.01 -66.85 -24.50
N SER A 265 4.95 -67.58 -23.91
CA SER A 265 5.42 -68.83 -24.52
C SER A 265 4.29 -69.88 -24.57
N PRO A 266 4.31 -70.84 -25.51
CA PRO A 266 3.28 -71.88 -25.57
C PRO A 266 3.07 -72.65 -24.26
N ALA A 267 4.13 -72.87 -23.49
CA ALA A 267 4.04 -73.54 -22.18
C ALA A 267 3.34 -72.65 -21.12
N GLU A 268 3.71 -71.38 -21.02
CA GLU A 268 3.09 -70.42 -20.11
C GLU A 268 1.64 -70.11 -20.50
N MET A 269 1.33 -70.12 -21.81
CA MET A 269 -0.02 -69.95 -22.33
C MET A 269 -0.95 -71.05 -21.82
N LEU A 270 -0.50 -72.31 -21.87
CA LEU A 270 -1.25 -73.44 -21.36
C LEU A 270 -1.43 -73.37 -19.83
N GLU A 271 -0.38 -73.01 -19.09
CA GLU A 271 -0.43 -72.85 -17.63
C GLU A 271 -1.41 -71.75 -17.20
N HIS A 272 -1.41 -70.60 -17.88
CA HIS A 272 -2.37 -69.52 -17.61
C HIS A 272 -3.79 -69.92 -17.98
N ILE A 273 -4.02 -70.63 -19.10
CA ILE A 273 -5.35 -71.11 -19.49
C ILE A 273 -5.88 -72.16 -18.50
N GLU A 274 -5.03 -73.07 -18.01
CA GLU A 274 -5.40 -74.04 -16.99
C GLU A 274 -5.78 -73.34 -15.67
N SER A 275 -4.97 -72.36 -15.24
CA SER A 275 -5.26 -71.52 -14.07
C SER A 275 -6.60 -70.79 -14.21
N ILE A 276 -6.91 -70.23 -15.38
CA ILE A 276 -8.20 -69.58 -15.66
C ILE A 276 -9.36 -70.58 -15.54
N ARG A 277 -9.22 -71.78 -16.12
CA ARG A 277 -10.28 -72.81 -16.07
C ARG A 277 -10.53 -73.26 -14.63
N GLU A 278 -9.47 -73.48 -13.87
CA GLU A 278 -9.57 -73.80 -12.44
C GLU A 278 -10.31 -72.70 -11.68
N ILE A 279 -9.98 -71.42 -11.91
CA ILE A 279 -10.67 -70.28 -11.27
C ILE A 279 -12.15 -70.21 -11.67
N MET A 280 -12.48 -70.46 -12.94
CA MET A 280 -13.86 -70.46 -13.43
C MET A 280 -14.69 -71.65 -12.92
N GLU A 281 -14.05 -72.72 -12.43
CA GLU A 281 -14.74 -73.80 -11.70
C GLU A 281 -15.13 -73.37 -10.27
N PHE A 282 -14.44 -72.38 -9.69
CA PHE A 282 -14.71 -71.88 -8.33
C PHE A 282 -15.77 -70.76 -8.28
N SER A 283 -15.88 -69.92 -9.30
CA SER A 283 -16.88 -68.84 -9.35
C SER A 283 -17.35 -68.56 -10.79
N ASP A 284 -18.62 -68.24 -10.95
CA ASP A 284 -19.25 -67.80 -12.20
C ASP A 284 -19.46 -66.27 -12.26
N ALA A 285 -19.13 -65.56 -11.17
CA ALA A 285 -19.23 -64.10 -11.11
C ALA A 285 -18.00 -63.45 -11.76
N GLU A 286 -18.20 -62.74 -12.88
CA GLU A 286 -17.14 -62.06 -13.64
C GLU A 286 -16.21 -61.22 -12.76
N ALA A 287 -16.76 -60.47 -11.80
CA ALA A 287 -15.98 -59.62 -10.91
C ALA A 287 -15.04 -60.43 -9.99
N GLU A 288 -15.48 -61.60 -9.52
CA GLU A 288 -14.68 -62.49 -8.68
C GLU A 288 -13.61 -63.21 -9.51
N ILE A 289 -13.96 -63.69 -10.71
CA ILE A 289 -13.02 -64.32 -11.65
C ILE A 289 -11.88 -63.35 -11.99
N ARG A 290 -12.18 -62.08 -12.30
CA ARG A 290 -11.17 -61.06 -12.60
C ARG A 290 -10.22 -60.83 -11.43
N VAL A 291 -10.73 -60.74 -10.20
CA VAL A 291 -9.91 -60.54 -8.99
C VAL A 291 -9.04 -61.76 -8.70
N MET A 292 -9.60 -62.98 -8.82
CA MET A 292 -8.85 -64.21 -8.57
C MET A 292 -7.76 -64.42 -9.64
N CYS A 293 -8.06 -64.16 -10.92
CA CYS A 293 -7.06 -64.24 -11.99
C CYS A 293 -5.94 -63.20 -11.80
N GLU A 294 -6.27 -61.98 -11.38
CA GLU A 294 -5.28 -60.95 -11.07
C GLU A 294 -4.37 -61.37 -9.88
N GLN A 295 -4.94 -61.96 -8.82
CA GLN A 295 -4.18 -62.48 -7.67
C GLN A 295 -3.28 -63.67 -8.04
N SER A 296 -3.70 -64.48 -9.00
CA SER A 296 -2.94 -65.62 -9.53
C SER A 296 -1.92 -65.23 -10.61
N GLY A 297 -1.75 -63.93 -10.89
CA GLY A 297 -0.76 -63.44 -11.86
C GLY A 297 -1.11 -63.77 -13.32
N VAL A 298 -2.37 -64.07 -13.62
CA VAL A 298 -2.83 -64.35 -14.98
C VAL A 298 -2.83 -63.04 -15.80
N PRO A 299 -2.23 -63.02 -17.00
CA PRO A 299 -2.21 -61.85 -17.86
C PRO A 299 -3.62 -61.35 -18.17
N LYS A 300 -3.85 -60.04 -18.05
CA LYS A 300 -5.18 -59.42 -18.23
C LYS A 300 -5.79 -59.73 -19.60
N ALA A 301 -4.96 -59.81 -20.65
CA ALA A 301 -5.42 -60.17 -21.99
C ALA A 301 -6.10 -61.55 -22.04
N LEU A 302 -5.61 -62.53 -21.27
CA LEU A 302 -6.24 -63.85 -21.18
C LEU A 302 -7.49 -63.83 -20.32
N VAL A 303 -7.51 -63.04 -19.24
CA VAL A 303 -8.70 -62.82 -18.41
C VAL A 303 -9.83 -62.17 -19.22
N ASP A 304 -9.52 -61.17 -20.02
CA ASP A 304 -10.49 -60.49 -20.88
C ASP A 304 -11.06 -61.43 -21.95
N ILE A 305 -10.23 -62.29 -22.54
CA ILE A 305 -10.66 -63.35 -23.47
C ILE A 305 -11.53 -64.40 -22.76
N ALA A 306 -11.15 -64.83 -21.56
CA ALA A 306 -11.88 -65.83 -20.78
C ALA A 306 -13.32 -65.40 -20.49
N VAL A 307 -13.51 -64.11 -20.17
CA VAL A 307 -14.81 -63.54 -19.82
C VAL A 307 -15.63 -63.19 -21.07
N SER A 308 -15.00 -62.66 -22.12
CA SER A 308 -15.71 -62.10 -23.28
C SER A 308 -15.87 -63.09 -24.44
N GLU A 309 -14.88 -63.97 -24.65
CA GLU A 309 -14.78 -64.90 -25.77
C GLU A 309 -14.27 -66.28 -25.30
N PRO A 310 -15.02 -67.04 -24.48
CA PRO A 310 -14.52 -68.28 -23.88
C PRO A 310 -13.99 -69.30 -24.90
N GLY A 311 -14.65 -69.44 -26.05
CA GLY A 311 -14.22 -70.38 -27.11
C GLY A 311 -12.90 -70.00 -27.79
N ARG A 312 -12.41 -68.77 -27.61
CA ARG A 312 -11.10 -68.34 -28.11
C ARG A 312 -9.96 -68.82 -27.19
N LEU A 313 -10.21 -69.10 -25.91
CA LEU A 313 -9.23 -69.77 -25.05
C LEU A 313 -8.88 -71.16 -25.59
N ASP A 314 -9.87 -71.92 -26.06
CA ASP A 314 -9.66 -73.27 -26.61
C ASP A 314 -8.83 -73.23 -27.89
N TYR A 315 -9.04 -72.21 -28.72
CA TYR A 315 -8.23 -71.96 -29.91
C TYR A 315 -6.76 -71.64 -29.54
N LEU A 316 -6.53 -70.79 -28.54
CA LEU A 316 -5.19 -70.45 -28.06
C LEU A 316 -4.49 -71.67 -27.45
N ALA A 317 -5.21 -72.51 -26.70
CA ALA A 317 -4.68 -73.76 -26.16
C ALA A 317 -4.26 -74.73 -27.28
N ALA A 318 -5.12 -74.91 -28.30
CA ALA A 318 -4.81 -75.78 -29.44
C ALA A 318 -3.60 -75.27 -30.25
N GLN A 319 -3.46 -73.95 -30.41
CA GLN A 319 -2.28 -73.35 -31.06
C GLN A 319 -1.00 -73.52 -30.23
N ALA A 320 -1.12 -73.51 -28.89
CA ALA A 320 -0.02 -73.74 -27.97
C ALA A 320 0.36 -75.24 -27.81
N GLY A 321 -0.39 -76.16 -28.45
CA GLY A 321 -0.11 -77.59 -28.48
C GLY A 321 -0.79 -78.43 -27.38
N GLY A 322 -1.82 -77.86 -26.73
CA GLY A 322 -2.68 -78.54 -25.75
C GLY A 322 -3.97 -79.11 -26.32
#